data_AF-A0A7W8NKW4-F1
#
_entry.id   AF-A0A7W8NKW4-F1
#
_cell.length_a   1.000
_cell.length_b   1.000
_cell.length_c   1.000
_cell.angle_alpha   90.00
_cell.angle_beta   90.00
_cell.angle_gamma   90.00
#
_symmetry.space_group_name_H-M   'P 1'
#
loop_
_entity.id
_entity.type
_entity.pdbx_description
1 polymer ?
#
loop_
_entity_poly.entity_id
_entity_poly.type
_entity_poly.pdbx_seq_one_letter_code
_entity_poly.pdbx_strand_id
1 'polypeptide(L)'
;MKSSRPALLFIAALCFVMLGVAMYLQHVVDMLPCPLCVIQRYLFLGIAIACLYGAASQRPKIGAGIGLLAALGGLGVAGKHLYVLAHPGFSCGIDPMETMLNKIFPAIYLPFMFRADGLCEDATAPFFGLSIPQWSFLGFGIFTLALLWILFRRQK
;
A
#
# COMPACT_ATOMS: atom_id res chain seq x y z
N MET A 1 16.47 -23.58 -3.39
CA MET A 1 15.45 -22.66 -2.79
C MET A 1 15.96 -21.57 -1.83
N LYS A 2 17.27 -21.33 -1.66
CA LYS A 2 17.80 -20.29 -0.74
C LYS A 2 17.80 -18.86 -1.33
N SER A 3 17.84 -18.75 -2.67
CA SER A 3 18.06 -17.47 -3.37
C SER A 3 16.88 -16.48 -3.36
N SER A 4 15.64 -16.93 -3.16
CA SER A 4 14.44 -16.05 -3.27
C SER A 4 14.01 -15.42 -1.94
N ARG A 5 14.49 -15.95 -0.79
CA ARG A 5 14.20 -15.41 0.54
C ARG A 5 14.74 -14.01 0.77
N PRO A 6 16.01 -13.68 0.43
CA PRO A 6 16.50 -12.32 0.62
C PRO A 6 15.69 -11.31 -0.18
N ALA A 7 15.24 -11.66 -1.39
CA ALA A 7 14.39 -10.78 -2.20
C ALA A 7 13.02 -10.52 -1.53
N LEU A 8 12.35 -11.54 -0.99
CA LEU A 8 11.09 -11.39 -0.27
C LEU A 8 11.25 -10.54 1.01
N LEU A 9 12.33 -10.76 1.76
CA LEU A 9 12.64 -9.96 2.95
C LEU A 9 12.95 -8.51 2.59
N PHE A 10 13.65 -8.28 1.48
CA PHE A 10 13.94 -6.93 1.00
C PHE A 10 12.66 -6.19 0.60
N ILE A 11 11.74 -6.87 -0.10
CA ILE A 11 10.42 -6.31 -0.44
C ILE A 11 9.65 -5.97 0.84
N ALA A 12 9.60 -6.88 1.82
CA ALA A 12 8.93 -6.62 3.09
C ALA A 12 9.54 -5.42 3.83
N ALA A 13 10.86 -5.31 3.87
CA ALA A 13 11.56 -4.17 4.47
C ALA A 13 11.22 -2.86 3.76
N LEU A 14 11.19 -2.85 2.42
CA LEU A 14 10.78 -1.67 1.65
C LEU A 14 9.32 -1.26 1.92
N CYS A 15 8.40 -2.22 2.06
CA CYS A 15 7.03 -1.91 2.47
C CYS A 15 6.99 -1.21 3.83
N PHE A 16 7.74 -1.71 4.83
CA PHE A 16 7.83 -1.06 6.14
C PHE A 16 8.42 0.34 6.07
N VAL A 17 9.44 0.57 5.24
CA VAL A 17 10.00 1.91 5.01
C VAL A 17 8.94 2.86 4.43
N MET A 18 8.18 2.43 3.41
CA MET A 18 7.09 3.26 2.86
C MET A 18 6.00 3.56 3.90
N LEU A 19 5.61 2.59 4.73
CA LEU A 19 4.68 2.85 5.85
C LEU A 19 5.27 3.83 6.87
N GLY A 20 6.56 3.73 7.17
CA GLY A 20 7.26 4.66 8.06
C GLY A 20 7.27 6.09 7.52
N VAL A 21 7.52 6.27 6.22
CA VAL A 21 7.42 7.58 5.55
C VAL A 21 5.98 8.12 5.62
N ALA A 22 4.98 7.27 5.39
CA ALA A 22 3.58 7.69 5.49
C ALA A 22 3.19 8.12 6.92
N MET A 23 3.71 7.44 7.95
CA MET A 23 3.51 7.84 9.36
C MET A 23 4.25 9.13 9.70
N TYR A 24 5.46 9.33 9.16
CA TYR A 24 6.21 10.57 9.32
C TYR A 24 5.46 11.77 8.74
N LEU A 25 4.91 11.62 7.52
CA LEU A 25 4.11 12.66 6.89
C LEU A 25 2.87 13.01 7.72
N GLN A 26 2.22 12.01 8.31
CA GLN A 26 1.05 12.24 9.15
C GLN A 26 1.40 12.94 10.47
N HIS A 27 2.53 12.59 11.10
CA HIS A 27 2.91 13.11 12.43
C HIS A 27 3.67 14.42 12.43
N VAL A 28 4.46 14.65 11.38
CA VAL A 28 5.38 15.79 11.31
C VAL A 28 4.86 16.87 10.39
N VAL A 29 4.07 16.50 9.38
CA VAL A 29 3.49 17.43 8.40
C VAL A 29 1.99 17.66 8.66
N ASP A 30 1.43 17.04 9.71
CA ASP A 30 0.02 17.16 10.14
C ASP A 30 -1.00 17.01 9.00
N MET A 31 -0.70 16.13 8.02
CA MET A 31 -1.61 15.87 6.91
C MET A 31 -2.72 14.90 7.33
N LEU A 32 -3.97 15.29 7.06
CA LEU A 32 -5.14 14.45 7.25
C LEU A 32 -5.11 13.25 6.28
N PRO A 33 -5.20 12.00 6.76
CA PRO A 33 -5.18 10.83 5.90
C PRO A 33 -6.51 10.67 5.15
N CYS A 34 -6.41 10.44 3.84
CA CYS A 34 -7.55 10.15 2.98
C CYS A 34 -7.98 8.67 3.05
N PRO A 35 -9.26 8.31 2.82
CA PRO A 35 -9.73 6.93 2.91
C PRO A 35 -9.03 5.99 1.91
N LEU A 36 -8.74 6.47 0.69
CA LEU A 36 -7.95 5.71 -0.30
C LEU A 36 -6.50 5.48 0.17
N CYS A 37 -5.91 6.46 0.84
CA CYS A 37 -4.55 6.39 1.38
C CYS A 37 -4.46 5.32 2.47
N VAL A 38 -5.47 5.24 3.33
CA VAL A 38 -5.58 4.22 4.38
C VAL A 38 -5.71 2.82 3.77
N ILE A 39 -6.53 2.65 2.71
CA ILE A 39 -6.63 1.38 1.98
C ILE A 39 -5.27 0.96 1.40
N GLN A 40 -4.50 1.91 0.85
CA GLN A 40 -3.14 1.63 0.36
C GLN A 40 -2.22 1.14 1.49
N ARG A 41 -2.30 1.71 2.69
CA ARG A 41 -1.52 1.24 3.86
C ARG A 41 -1.85 -0.21 4.22
N TYR A 42 -3.13 -0.59 4.23
CA TYR A 42 -3.54 -1.97 4.46
C TYR A 42 -2.98 -2.92 3.40
N LEU A 43 -2.96 -2.50 2.14
CA LEU A 43 -2.43 -3.30 1.03
C LEU A 43 -0.91 -3.48 1.15
N PHE A 44 -0.16 -2.43 1.48
CA PHE A 44 1.28 -2.56 1.77
C PHE A 44 1.56 -3.49 2.94
N LEU A 45 0.76 -3.40 4.01
CA LEU A 45 0.88 -4.31 5.16
C LEU A 45 0.59 -5.76 4.76
N GLY A 46 -0.43 -5.98 3.93
CA GLY A 46 -0.76 -7.29 3.37
C GLY A 46 0.38 -7.88 2.54
N ILE A 47 1.03 -7.05 1.70
CA ILE A 47 2.22 -7.47 0.92
C ILE A 47 3.37 -7.84 1.86
N ALA A 48 3.66 -7.02 2.87
CA ALA A 48 4.73 -7.26 3.82
C ALA A 48 4.53 -8.58 4.58
N ILE A 49 3.32 -8.82 5.10
CA ILE A 49 2.98 -10.05 5.82
C ILE A 49 3.03 -11.27 4.89
N ALA A 50 2.51 -11.16 3.66
CA ALA A 50 2.56 -12.24 2.68
C ALA A 50 4.01 -12.60 2.31
N CYS A 51 4.88 -11.61 2.14
CA CYS A 51 6.30 -11.80 1.85
C CYS A 51 7.04 -12.43 3.04
N LEU A 52 6.78 -11.95 4.27
CA LEU A 52 7.34 -12.52 5.50
C LEU A 52 6.89 -13.97 5.69
N TYR A 53 5.60 -14.26 5.51
CA TYR A 53 5.07 -15.62 5.59
C TYR A 53 5.68 -16.53 4.53
N GLY A 54 5.81 -16.06 3.28
CA GLY A 54 6.47 -16.79 2.20
C GLY A 54 7.95 -17.10 2.49
N ALA A 55 8.66 -16.17 3.14
CA ALA A 55 10.04 -16.35 3.57
C ALA A 55 10.17 -17.33 4.75
N ALA A 56 9.28 -17.23 5.75
CA ALA A 56 9.28 -18.05 6.96
C ALA A 56 8.84 -19.50 6.69
N SER A 57 7.70 -19.70 6.00
CA SER A 57 7.17 -21.03 5.65
C SER A 57 7.97 -21.74 4.55
N GLN A 58 9.03 -21.13 4.03
CA GLN A 58 9.88 -21.66 2.97
C GLN A 58 9.13 -22.03 1.68
N ARG A 59 7.93 -21.46 1.51
CA ARG A 59 7.07 -21.56 0.32
C ARG A 59 6.99 -20.20 -0.38
N PRO A 60 8.09 -19.73 -1.01
CA PRO A 60 8.17 -18.38 -1.58
C PRO A 60 7.13 -18.13 -2.67
N LYS A 61 6.68 -19.18 -3.38
CA LYS A 61 5.64 -19.06 -4.42
C LYS A 61 4.27 -18.67 -3.87
N ILE A 62 3.89 -19.19 -2.69
CA ILE A 62 2.59 -18.89 -2.07
C ILE A 62 2.60 -17.46 -1.54
N GLY A 63 3.66 -17.08 -0.82
CA GLY A 63 3.82 -15.70 -0.35
C GLY A 63 3.90 -14.68 -1.50
N ALA A 64 4.62 -15.01 -2.57
CA ALA A 64 4.68 -14.15 -3.76
C ALA A 64 3.33 -14.07 -4.48
N GLY A 65 2.57 -15.16 -4.58
CA GLY A 65 1.23 -15.14 -5.19
C GLY A 65 0.23 -14.29 -4.42
N ILE A 66 0.19 -14.45 -3.09
CA ILE A 66 -0.69 -13.63 -2.22
C ILE A 66 -0.25 -12.17 -2.24
N GLY A 67 1.06 -11.91 -2.13
CA GLY A 67 1.62 -10.56 -2.22
C GLY A 67 1.33 -9.90 -3.57
N LEU A 68 1.33 -10.66 -4.66
CA LEU A 68 1.04 -10.16 -5.99
C LEU A 68 -0.44 -9.78 -6.15
N LEU A 69 -1.36 -10.57 -5.60
CA LEU A 69 -2.78 -10.20 -5.55
C LEU A 69 -2.99 -8.89 -4.78
N ALA A 70 -2.32 -8.75 -3.63
CA ALA A 70 -2.36 -7.51 -2.84
C ALA A 70 -1.74 -6.32 -3.58
N ALA A 71 -0.63 -6.53 -4.30
CA ALA A 71 0.03 -5.49 -5.08
C ALA A 71 -0.78 -5.04 -6.29
N LEU A 72 -1.47 -5.97 -6.99
CA LEU A 72 -2.41 -5.65 -8.06
C LEU A 72 -3.62 -4.87 -7.53
N GLY A 73 -4.17 -5.27 -6.37
CA GLY A 73 -5.18 -4.50 -5.67
C GLY A 73 -4.70 -3.08 -5.33
N GLY A 74 -3.46 -2.95 -4.85
CA GLY A 74 -2.82 -1.67 -4.54
C GLY A 74 -2.65 -0.77 -5.76
N LEU A 75 -2.21 -1.34 -6.89
CA LEU A 75 -2.15 -0.66 -8.18
C LEU A 75 -3.52 -0.14 -8.63
N GLY A 76 -4.58 -0.96 -8.49
CA GLY A 76 -5.95 -0.56 -8.82
C GLY A 76 -6.44 0.59 -7.96
N VAL A 77 -6.24 0.51 -6.63
CA VAL A 77 -6.62 1.58 -5.69
C VAL A 77 -5.81 2.85 -5.93
N ALA A 78 -4.50 2.74 -6.16
CA ALA A 78 -3.66 3.88 -6.48
C ALA A 78 -4.02 4.52 -7.82
N GLY A 79 -4.28 3.71 -8.86
CA GLY A 79 -4.76 4.20 -10.15
C GLY A 79 -6.10 4.94 -10.03
N LYS A 80 -7.05 4.41 -9.24
CA LYS A 80 -8.30 5.12 -8.92
C LYS A 80 -8.01 6.46 -8.24
N HIS A 81 -7.05 6.50 -7.31
CA HIS A 81 -6.68 7.72 -6.61
C HIS A 81 -6.11 8.77 -7.58
N LEU A 82 -5.22 8.39 -8.50
CA LEU A 82 -4.74 9.28 -9.57
C LEU A 82 -5.88 9.75 -10.48
N TYR A 83 -6.84 8.88 -10.80
CA TYR A 83 -8.00 9.24 -11.62
C TYR A 83 -8.87 10.31 -10.93
N VAL A 84 -9.14 10.15 -9.63
CA VAL A 84 -9.87 11.14 -8.82
C VAL A 84 -9.09 12.45 -8.75
N LEU A 85 -7.77 12.39 -8.62
CA LEU A 85 -6.92 13.59 -8.60
C LEU A 85 -6.98 14.37 -9.93
N ALA A 86 -7.10 13.66 -11.05
CA ALA A 86 -7.23 14.26 -12.38
C ALA A 86 -8.64 14.78 -12.68
N HIS A 87 -9.67 14.34 -11.94
CA HIS A 87 -11.07 14.72 -12.13
C HIS A 87 -11.69 15.20 -10.79
N PRO A 88 -11.34 16.43 -10.33
CA PRO A 88 -11.91 17.00 -9.12
C PRO A 88 -13.43 17.11 -9.27
N GLY A 89 -14.18 16.52 -8.34
CA GLY A 89 -15.65 16.39 -8.40
C GLY A 89 -16.20 14.97 -8.50
N PHE A 90 -15.37 13.95 -8.74
CA PHE A 90 -15.77 12.56 -8.49
C PHE A 90 -15.72 12.29 -6.98
N SER A 91 -16.86 11.90 -6.39
CA SER A 91 -16.97 11.64 -4.94
C SER A 91 -15.81 10.77 -4.45
N CYS A 92 -14.98 11.35 -3.58
CA CYS A 92 -13.87 10.71 -2.87
C CYS A 92 -14.34 9.56 -1.94
N GLY A 93 -15.62 9.18 -1.96
CA GLY A 93 -16.17 8.08 -1.17
C GLY A 93 -16.41 8.48 0.29
N ILE A 94 -16.65 9.77 0.53
CA ILE A 94 -16.86 10.37 1.85
C ILE A 94 -18.01 9.70 2.60
N ASP A 95 -18.99 9.09 1.92
CA ASP A 95 -20.16 8.52 2.60
C ASP A 95 -20.13 6.98 2.77
N PRO A 96 -19.86 6.14 1.74
CA PRO A 96 -19.93 4.68 1.91
C PRO A 96 -18.60 4.00 2.26
N MET A 97 -17.46 4.52 1.77
CA MET A 97 -16.15 3.86 1.97
C MET A 97 -15.50 4.28 3.29
N GLU A 98 -15.54 5.57 3.62
CA GLU A 98 -15.23 6.13 4.95
C GLU A 98 -15.97 5.39 6.07
N THR A 99 -17.30 5.32 5.98
CA THR A 99 -18.15 4.66 6.99
C THR A 99 -17.86 3.17 7.13
N MET A 100 -17.58 2.48 6.01
CA MET A 100 -17.20 1.08 6.07
C MET A 100 -15.83 0.91 6.70
N LEU A 101 -14.81 1.70 6.30
CA LEU A 101 -13.45 1.63 6.84
C LEU A 101 -13.39 1.97 8.34
N ASN A 102 -14.09 3.03 8.76
CA ASN A 102 -14.18 3.45 10.16
C ASN A 102 -14.99 2.48 11.03
N LYS A 103 -15.79 1.58 10.42
CA LYS A 103 -16.46 0.46 11.11
C LYS A 103 -15.64 -0.83 11.15
N ILE A 104 -14.53 -0.95 10.41
CA ILE A 104 -13.71 -2.16 10.45
C ILE A 104 -12.91 -2.17 11.76
N PHE A 105 -12.84 -3.34 12.41
CA PHE A 105 -12.16 -3.61 13.67
C PHE A 105 -10.77 -2.91 13.88
N PRO A 106 -9.88 -2.78 12.87
CA PRO A 106 -8.59 -2.11 13.06
C PRO A 106 -8.69 -0.57 13.19
N ALA A 107 -9.68 0.07 12.56
CA ALA A 107 -9.88 1.52 12.67
C ALA A 107 -10.39 1.94 14.06
N ILE A 108 -11.12 1.04 14.73
CA ILE A 108 -11.64 1.25 16.09
C ILE A 108 -10.53 1.11 17.14
N TYR A 109 -9.61 0.16 16.95
CA TYR A 109 -8.52 -0.12 17.92
C TYR A 109 -7.25 0.71 17.70
N LEU A 110 -6.99 1.15 16.46
CA LEU A 110 -5.81 1.94 16.08
C LEU A 110 -6.22 3.17 15.23
N PRO A 111 -7.03 4.09 15.80
CA PRO A 111 -7.53 5.27 15.06
C PRO A 111 -6.37 6.15 14.56
N PHE A 112 -5.27 6.19 15.30
CA PHE A 112 -4.05 6.90 14.94
C PHE A 112 -3.45 6.51 13.58
N MET A 113 -3.63 5.26 13.13
CA MET A 113 -3.05 4.78 11.87
C MET A 113 -4.08 4.61 10.75
N PHE A 114 -5.36 4.42 11.10
CA PHE A 114 -6.40 3.94 10.20
C PHE A 114 -7.69 4.76 10.17
N ARG A 115 -7.80 5.82 10.98
CA ARG A 115 -8.91 6.76 10.85
C ARG A 115 -8.67 7.62 9.61
N ALA A 116 -9.66 7.68 8.75
CA ALA A 116 -9.66 8.56 7.60
C ALA A 116 -10.57 9.73 7.93
N ASP A 117 -10.02 10.95 7.85
CA ASP A 117 -10.73 12.20 8.17
C ASP A 117 -10.42 13.29 7.12
N GLY A 118 -9.63 12.98 6.09
CA GLY A 118 -9.14 13.93 5.07
C GLY A 118 -9.77 13.76 3.68
N LEU A 119 -9.81 14.85 2.92
CA LEU A 119 -10.26 14.85 1.53
C LEU A 119 -9.17 14.29 0.59
N CYS A 120 -9.57 13.52 -0.42
CA CYS A 120 -8.63 12.97 -1.42
C CYS A 120 -7.93 14.07 -2.24
N GLU A 121 -8.57 15.23 -2.38
CA GLU A 121 -8.06 16.37 -3.16
C GLU A 121 -6.89 17.10 -2.46
N ASP A 122 -6.82 17.00 -1.13
CA ASP A 122 -5.75 17.60 -0.32
C ASP A 122 -4.46 16.77 -0.34
N ALA A 123 -4.51 15.53 -0.83
CA ALA A 123 -3.34 14.65 -0.96
C ALA A 123 -2.40 15.01 -2.13
N THR A 124 -2.54 16.22 -2.70
CA THR A 124 -1.69 16.76 -3.77
C THR A 124 -0.37 17.32 -3.28
N ALA A 125 -0.18 17.48 -1.97
CA ALA A 125 1.04 18.05 -1.39
C ALA A 125 2.29 17.34 -1.97
N PRO A 126 3.14 18.06 -2.72
CA PRO A 126 4.26 17.46 -3.42
C PRO A 126 5.33 17.03 -2.40
N PHE A 127 5.57 15.73 -2.30
CA PHE A 127 6.69 15.18 -1.56
C PHE A 127 7.82 14.87 -2.54
N PHE A 128 8.92 15.63 -2.48
CA PHE A 128 10.02 15.53 -3.45
C PHE A 128 9.58 15.72 -4.92
N GLY A 129 8.62 16.61 -5.17
CA GLY A 129 8.14 16.94 -6.53
C GLY A 129 7.13 15.97 -7.14
N LEU A 130 6.80 14.87 -6.47
CA LEU A 130 5.70 13.95 -6.83
C LEU A 130 4.65 13.93 -5.71
N SER A 131 3.39 13.70 -6.08
CA SER A 131 2.33 13.55 -5.08
C SER A 131 2.44 12.20 -4.35
N ILE A 132 1.96 12.16 -3.11
CA ILE A 132 1.90 10.94 -2.28
C ILE A 132 1.24 9.76 -3.04
N PRO A 133 0.09 9.92 -3.73
CA PRO A 133 -0.49 8.84 -4.51
C PRO A 133 0.38 8.35 -5.67
N GLN A 134 1.17 9.22 -6.29
CA GLN A 134 2.12 8.82 -7.35
C GLN A 134 3.24 7.94 -6.79
N TRP A 135 3.79 8.29 -5.62
CA TRP A 135 4.79 7.46 -4.92
C TRP A 135 4.24 6.08 -4.56
N SER A 136 3.01 6.02 -4.04
CA SER A 136 2.34 4.75 -3.76
C SER A 136 2.14 3.91 -5.03
N PHE A 137 1.72 4.53 -6.14
CA PHE A 137 1.52 3.85 -7.42
C PHE A 137 2.83 3.25 -7.94
N LEU A 138 3.92 4.02 -7.91
CA LEU A 138 5.26 3.52 -8.28
C LEU A 138 5.70 2.37 -7.37
N GLY A 139 5.48 2.48 -6.05
CA GLY A 139 5.80 1.43 -5.10
C GLY A 139 5.06 0.12 -5.40
N PHE A 140 3.74 0.17 -5.58
CA PHE A 140 2.95 -1.01 -5.96
C PHE A 140 3.35 -1.57 -7.33
N GLY A 141 3.69 -0.71 -8.29
CA GLY A 141 4.22 -1.12 -9.60
C GLY A 141 5.52 -1.91 -9.47
N ILE A 142 6.49 -1.36 -8.72
CA ILE A 142 7.79 -2.01 -8.48
C ILE A 142 7.60 -3.34 -7.74
N PHE A 143 6.76 -3.37 -6.69
CA PHE A 143 6.49 -4.61 -5.96
C PHE A 143 5.79 -5.66 -6.82
N THR A 144 4.84 -5.27 -7.67
CA THR A 144 4.20 -6.18 -8.62
C THR A 144 5.22 -6.80 -9.58
N LEU A 145 6.10 -5.97 -10.17
CA LEU A 145 7.16 -6.46 -11.06
C LEU A 145 8.15 -7.37 -10.33
N ALA A 146 8.56 -6.99 -9.12
CA ALA A 146 9.49 -7.79 -8.31
C ALA A 146 8.88 -9.15 -7.92
N LEU A 147 7.61 -9.19 -7.54
CA LEU A 147 6.90 -10.43 -7.19
C LEU A 147 6.65 -11.29 -8.43
N LEU A 148 6.28 -10.70 -9.57
CA LEU A 148 6.22 -11.38 -10.86
C LEU A 148 7.56 -12.01 -11.20
N TRP A 149 8.65 -11.25 -11.08
CA TRP A 149 10.00 -11.74 -11.36
C TRP A 149 10.36 -12.93 -10.47
N ILE A 150 10.03 -12.88 -9.17
CA ILE A 150 10.27 -13.99 -8.24
C ILE A 150 9.45 -15.23 -8.63
N LEU A 151 8.21 -15.04 -9.12
CA LEU A 151 7.34 -16.12 -9.55
C LEU A 151 7.79 -16.74 -10.90
N PHE A 152 8.24 -15.90 -11.84
CA PHE A 152 8.70 -16.28 -13.18
C PHE A 152 10.15 -16.74 -13.24
N ARG A 153 11.01 -16.39 -12.26
CA ARG A 153 12.31 -17.05 -12.05
C ARG A 153 12.07 -18.50 -11.67
N ARG A 154 11.76 -19.34 -12.66
CA ARG A 154 11.88 -20.79 -12.57
C ARG A 154 13.32 -21.10 -12.16
N GLN A 155 13.44 -21.81 -11.04
CA GLN A 155 14.65 -22.50 -10.62
C GLN A 155 15.17 -23.29 -11.84
N LYS A 156 16.27 -22.86 -12.45
CA LYS A 156 17.23 -23.82 -12.98
C LYS A 156 18.10 -24.26 -11.81
#